data_AF-A0A958ZHB7-F1
#
_entry.id   AF-A0A958ZHB7-F1
#
_cell.length_a   1.000
_cell.length_b   1.000
_cell.length_c   1.000
_cell.angle_alpha   90.00
_cell.angle_beta   90.00
_cell.angle_gamma   90.00
#
_symmetry.space_group_name_H-M   'P 1'
#
loop_
_entity.id
_entity.type
_entity.pdbx_description
1 polymer ?
#
loop_
_entity_poly.entity_id
_entity_poly.type
_entity_poly.pdbx_seq_one_letter_code
_entity_poly.pdbx_strand_id
1 'polypeptide(L)'
;MIYKLRVLLDTEKDVFRDIEVQGESNFEDLHFVILQAFGWQPHEMASFYETNDNWDKGEEIPLMDIQEEFGPKKMPTMSDIKIEEKLERKGEKMLYVFDFYLMWCFYLEVIDIQPEQKGIEYPQLVLEVGEAPHQMDKEPVDFSGDDSDEDGGDSYEDGYNPEDYSDLDFDEYSPN
;
A
#
# COMPACT_ATOMS: atom_id res chain seq x y z
N MET A 1 22.36 3.90 -5.54
CA MET A 1 22.44 2.50 -6.03
C MET A 1 21.26 2.23 -6.96
N ILE A 2 21.28 1.12 -7.70
CA ILE A 2 20.14 0.62 -8.48
C ILE A 2 19.52 -0.54 -7.74
N TYR A 3 18.23 -0.45 -7.48
CA TYR A 3 17.42 -1.47 -6.84
C TYR A 3 16.69 -2.26 -7.91
N LYS A 4 16.90 -3.56 -7.92
CA LYS A 4 16.09 -4.48 -8.72
C LYS A 4 14.97 -5.00 -7.84
N LEU A 5 13.75 -4.62 -8.16
CA LEU A 5 12.54 -4.97 -7.42
C LEU A 5 11.73 -5.98 -8.24
N ARG A 6 11.29 -7.05 -7.61
CA ARG A 6 10.21 -7.88 -8.14
C ARG A 6 8.90 -7.35 -7.61
N VAL A 7 7.96 -7.08 -8.50
CA VAL A 7 6.61 -6.59 -8.20
C VAL A 7 5.63 -7.65 -8.66
N LEU A 8 5.05 -8.38 -7.72
CA LEU A 8 4.08 -9.45 -7.97
C LEU A 8 2.68 -8.93 -7.70
N LEU A 9 1.77 -9.08 -8.67
CA LEU A 9 0.37 -8.73 -8.52
C LEU A 9 -0.39 -9.88 -7.84
N ASP A 10 -1.18 -9.54 -6.82
CA ASP A 10 -2.03 -10.48 -6.08
C ASP A 10 -3.25 -10.92 -6.92
N THR A 11 -3.04 -11.95 -7.75
CA THR A 11 -4.07 -12.56 -8.60
C THR A 11 -3.87 -14.07 -8.65
N GLU A 12 -4.87 -14.82 -9.12
CA GLU A 12 -4.78 -16.28 -9.28
C GLU A 12 -3.69 -16.74 -10.26
N LYS A 13 -3.28 -15.86 -11.18
CA LYS A 13 -2.25 -16.12 -12.18
C LYS A 13 -0.94 -15.48 -11.74
N ASP A 14 0.17 -16.12 -12.09
CA ASP A 14 1.49 -15.55 -11.89
C ASP A 14 1.70 -14.32 -12.81
N VAL A 15 1.45 -13.13 -12.29
CA VAL A 15 1.69 -11.85 -12.98
C VAL A 15 2.69 -11.03 -12.18
N PHE A 16 3.90 -10.85 -12.71
CA PHE A 16 4.90 -10.02 -12.05
C PHE A 16 5.81 -9.27 -13.03
N ARG A 17 6.46 -8.23 -12.52
CA ARG A 17 7.42 -7.40 -13.24
C ARG A 17 8.71 -7.33 -12.41
N ASP A 18 9.87 -7.47 -13.06
CA ASP A 18 11.13 -7.05 -12.43
C ASP A 18 11.49 -5.67 -12.98
N ILE A 19 11.56 -4.67 -12.11
CA ILE A 19 11.92 -3.29 -12.46
C ILE A 19 13.25 -2.91 -11.82
N GLU A 20 14.02 -2.06 -12.49
CA GLU A 20 15.22 -1.44 -11.93
C GLU A 20 14.99 0.06 -11.75
N VAL A 21 15.20 0.54 -10.52
CA VAL A 21 14.96 1.92 -10.10
C VAL A 21 16.15 2.48 -9.35
N GLN A 22 16.32 3.81 -9.37
CA GLN A 22 17.38 4.48 -8.61
C GLN A 22 16.97 4.60 -7.14
N GLY A 23 17.86 4.29 -6.21
CA GLY A 23 17.59 4.42 -4.77
C GLY A 23 17.26 5.83 -4.31
N GLU A 24 17.77 6.83 -5.04
CA GLU A 24 17.55 8.26 -4.79
C GLU A 24 16.18 8.75 -5.27
N SER A 25 15.48 7.96 -6.10
CA SER A 25 14.08 8.23 -6.48
C SER A 25 13.17 8.08 -5.27
N ASN A 26 12.05 8.79 -5.28
CA ASN A 26 11.07 8.70 -4.20
C ASN A 26 10.05 7.57 -4.46
N PHE A 27 9.22 7.28 -3.46
CA PHE A 27 8.18 6.27 -3.59
C PHE A 27 7.06 6.68 -4.58
N GLU A 28 6.91 7.96 -4.88
CA GLU A 28 5.94 8.45 -5.87
C GLU A 28 6.40 8.10 -7.30
N ASP A 29 7.69 8.27 -7.59
CA ASP A 29 8.32 7.78 -8.83
C ASP A 29 8.13 6.26 -8.93
N LEU A 30 8.35 5.51 -7.84
CA LEU A 30 8.15 4.06 -7.82
C LEU A 30 6.69 3.68 -8.11
N HIS A 31 5.72 4.40 -7.53
CA HIS A 31 4.30 4.25 -7.82
C HIS A 31 4.01 4.36 -9.32
N PHE A 32 4.50 5.42 -9.98
CA PHE A 32 4.30 5.58 -11.42
C PHE A 32 4.99 4.50 -12.25
N VAL A 33 6.20 4.10 -11.87
CA VAL A 33 6.96 3.05 -12.56
C VAL A 33 6.23 1.71 -12.50
N ILE A 34 5.68 1.35 -11.32
CA ILE A 34 4.89 0.13 -11.15
C ILE A 34 3.68 0.17 -12.07
N LEU A 35 2.86 1.21 -11.99
CA LEU A 35 1.64 1.28 -12.80
C LEU A 35 1.95 1.27 -14.31
N GLN A 36 2.99 1.98 -14.74
CA GLN A 36 3.44 1.94 -16.13
C GLN A 36 3.87 0.52 -16.54
N ALA A 37 4.56 -0.23 -15.68
CA ALA A 37 4.99 -1.60 -15.97
C ALA A 37 3.83 -2.61 -16.10
N PHE A 38 2.69 -2.31 -15.47
CA PHE A 38 1.44 -3.09 -15.59
C PHE A 38 0.44 -2.50 -16.61
N GLY A 39 0.78 -1.36 -17.23
CA GLY A 39 -0.10 -0.68 -18.20
C GLY A 39 -1.31 0.02 -17.59
N TRP A 40 -1.26 0.32 -16.29
CA TRP A 40 -2.36 0.94 -15.53
C TRP A 40 -2.19 2.45 -15.42
N GLN A 41 -3.27 3.15 -15.09
CA GLN A 41 -3.29 4.61 -15.01
C GLN A 41 -3.18 5.10 -13.55
N PRO A 42 -2.38 6.14 -13.27
CA PRO A 42 -2.09 6.57 -11.90
C PRO A 42 -3.08 7.61 -11.36
N HIS A 43 -4.38 7.36 -11.52
CA HIS A 43 -5.43 8.31 -11.11
C HIS A 43 -6.06 7.99 -9.75
N GLU A 44 -5.72 6.84 -9.17
CA GLU A 44 -6.33 6.37 -7.92
C GLU A 44 -5.38 6.48 -6.74
N MET A 45 -5.95 6.51 -5.54
CA MET A 45 -5.21 6.55 -4.28
C MET A 45 -4.37 5.29 -4.09
N ALA A 46 -3.24 5.43 -3.39
CA ALA A 46 -2.34 4.33 -3.14
C ALA A 46 -1.55 4.52 -1.84
N SER A 47 -1.05 3.42 -1.30
CA SER A 47 -0.12 3.40 -0.15
C SER A 47 0.88 2.26 -0.29
N PHE A 48 2.12 2.50 0.12
CA PHE A 48 3.07 1.44 0.42
C PHE A 48 3.03 1.12 1.91
N TYR A 49 3.26 -0.14 2.27
CA TYR A 49 3.41 -0.59 3.64
C TYR A 49 4.71 -1.35 3.77
N GLU A 50 5.51 -1.01 4.77
CA GLU A 50 6.60 -1.89 5.19
C GLU A 50 6.05 -3.25 5.62
N THR A 51 6.83 -4.30 5.42
CA THR A 51 6.44 -5.63 5.89
C THR A 51 7.60 -6.40 6.51
N ASN A 52 7.25 -7.35 7.35
CA ASN A 52 8.18 -8.36 7.83
C ASN A 52 8.28 -9.56 6.86
N ASP A 53 9.03 -10.59 7.24
CA ASP A 53 9.21 -11.78 6.40
C ASP A 53 7.91 -12.54 6.11
N ASN A 54 6.88 -12.38 6.96
CA ASN A 54 5.56 -12.98 6.83
C ASN A 54 4.55 -12.10 6.08
N TRP A 55 4.97 -10.94 5.55
CA TRP A 55 4.10 -9.95 4.90
C TRP A 55 3.11 -9.24 5.82
N ASP A 56 3.35 -9.24 7.14
CA ASP A 56 2.52 -8.47 8.06
C ASP A 56 2.74 -6.97 7.83
N LYS A 57 1.65 -6.21 7.73
CA LYS A 57 1.68 -4.76 7.47
C LYS A 57 2.27 -3.98 8.64
N GLY A 58 3.26 -3.16 8.34
CA GLY A 58 3.92 -2.23 9.25
C GLY A 58 3.57 -0.77 8.95
N GLU A 59 4.60 0.08 8.95
CA GLU A 59 4.48 1.51 8.70
C GLU A 59 3.93 1.80 7.29
N GLU A 60 2.98 2.74 7.21
CA GLU A 60 2.37 3.19 5.96
C GLU A 60 3.13 4.40 5.37
N ILE A 61 3.27 4.40 4.04
CA ILE A 61 3.76 5.51 3.22
C ILE A 61 2.64 5.87 2.22
N PRO A 62 1.77 6.82 2.55
CA PRO A 62 0.61 7.15 1.72
C PRO A 62 1.00 8.06 0.55
N LEU A 63 0.25 7.97 -0.55
CA LEU A 63 0.43 8.85 -1.71
C LEU A 63 0.17 10.32 -1.35
N MET A 64 -0.81 10.57 -0.47
CA MET A 64 -1.20 11.90 -0.02
C MET A 64 -1.49 11.90 1.47
N ASP A 65 -1.13 12.99 2.16
CA ASP A 65 -1.49 13.19 3.56
C ASP A 65 -2.94 13.66 3.69
N ILE A 66 -3.84 12.73 4.01
CA ILE A 66 -5.26 13.03 4.22
C ILE A 66 -5.48 13.74 5.58
N GLN A 67 -4.51 13.68 6.51
CA GLN A 67 -4.62 14.31 7.82
C GLN A 67 -4.21 15.80 7.83
N GLU A 68 -3.73 16.32 6.70
CA GLU A 68 -3.21 17.68 6.55
C GLU A 68 -4.24 18.78 6.88
N GLU A 69 -5.55 18.47 6.81
CA GLU A 69 -6.62 19.44 7.08
C GLU A 69 -6.98 19.59 8.58
N PHE A 70 -6.62 18.63 9.44
CA PHE A 70 -7.06 18.61 10.85
C PHE A 70 -5.99 18.22 11.89
N GLY A 71 -4.79 17.82 11.47
CA GLY A 71 -3.70 17.38 12.37
C GLY A 71 -2.62 18.42 12.64
N PRO A 72 -1.92 18.38 13.80
CA PRO A 72 -0.85 19.32 14.13
C PRO A 72 0.49 19.03 13.41
N LYS A 73 0.62 17.91 12.67
CA LYS A 73 1.88 17.46 12.07
C LYS A 73 1.63 16.79 10.72
N LYS A 74 2.29 17.28 9.66
CA LYS A 74 2.35 16.66 8.33
C LYS A 74 2.95 15.26 8.43
N MET A 75 2.30 14.27 7.84
CA MET A 75 2.85 12.93 7.68
C MET A 75 3.70 12.85 6.41
N PRO A 76 4.85 12.16 6.43
CA PRO A 76 5.61 11.90 5.21
C PRO A 76 4.76 11.14 4.20
N THR A 77 4.81 11.56 2.95
CA THR A 77 4.14 10.92 1.81
C THR A 77 5.14 10.22 0.91
N MET A 78 4.66 9.50 -0.10
CA MET A 78 5.49 8.88 -1.13
C MET A 78 6.50 9.86 -1.78
N SER A 79 6.12 11.13 -1.92
CA SER A 79 6.97 12.18 -2.50
C SER A 79 8.15 12.59 -1.59
N ASP A 80 8.01 12.38 -0.28
CA ASP A 80 8.94 12.84 0.76
C ASP A 80 10.01 11.77 1.09
N ILE A 81 9.75 10.50 0.80
CA ILE A 81 10.60 9.37 1.20
C ILE A 81 11.30 8.76 -0.02
N LYS A 82 12.62 8.60 0.06
CA LYS A 82 13.40 7.89 -0.96
C LYS A 82 13.32 6.38 -0.81
N ILE A 83 13.47 5.67 -1.93
CA ILE A 83 13.49 4.21 -1.97
C ILE A 83 14.57 3.65 -1.04
N GLU A 84 15.77 4.21 -1.08
CA GLU A 84 16.90 3.73 -0.27
C GLU A 84 16.77 3.98 1.25
N GLU A 85 15.83 4.82 1.68
CA GLU A 85 15.56 5.05 3.11
C GLU A 85 14.76 3.91 3.74
N LYS A 86 14.00 3.16 2.93
CA LYS A 86 13.12 2.08 3.38
C LYS A 86 13.55 0.72 2.87
N LEU A 87 14.19 0.68 1.71
CA LEU A 87 14.78 -0.50 1.10
C LEU A 87 16.31 -0.40 1.22
N GLU A 88 16.86 -0.79 2.37
CA GLU A 88 18.29 -0.78 2.68
C GLU A 88 19.03 -2.03 2.18
N ARG A 89 18.35 -3.19 2.10
CA ARG A 89 19.00 -4.47 1.79
C ARG A 89 18.18 -5.41 0.90
N LYS A 90 18.89 -6.34 0.27
CA LYS A 90 18.30 -7.45 -0.47
C LYS A 90 17.39 -8.29 0.45
N GLY A 91 16.23 -8.66 -0.07
CA GLY A 91 15.21 -9.45 0.62
C GLY A 91 14.21 -8.61 1.42
N GLU A 92 14.37 -7.28 1.47
CA GLU A 92 13.33 -6.43 2.05
C GLU A 92 12.07 -6.43 1.20
N LYS A 93 10.94 -6.31 1.90
CA LYS A 93 9.62 -6.57 1.37
C LYS A 93 8.69 -5.41 1.69
N MET A 94 7.83 -5.07 0.74
CA MET A 94 6.78 -4.09 0.94
C MET A 94 5.49 -4.53 0.26
N LEU A 95 4.36 -4.13 0.83
CA LEU A 95 3.07 -4.23 0.19
C LEU A 95 2.74 -2.89 -0.46
N TYR A 96 2.31 -2.93 -1.70
CA TYR A 96 1.81 -1.76 -2.41
C TYR A 96 0.33 -1.98 -2.69
N VAL A 97 -0.51 -1.13 -2.10
CA VAL A 97 -1.96 -1.16 -2.29
C VAL A 97 -2.35 0.01 -3.18
N PHE A 98 -3.03 -0.29 -4.27
CA PHE A 98 -3.49 0.66 -5.26
C PHE A 98 -5.00 0.58 -5.42
N ASP A 99 -5.64 1.73 -5.61
CA ASP A 99 -7.08 1.89 -5.74
C ASP A 99 -7.81 1.34 -4.50
N PHE A 100 -8.13 2.20 -3.54
CA PHE A 100 -8.78 1.75 -2.29
C PHE A 100 -10.24 1.30 -2.47
N TYR A 101 -10.81 1.45 -3.66
CA TYR A 101 -12.12 0.90 -3.98
C TYR A 101 -12.01 -0.56 -4.45
N LEU A 102 -11.03 -0.86 -5.29
CA LEU A 102 -10.77 -2.21 -5.83
C LEU A 102 -9.76 -3.02 -5.01
N MET A 103 -8.96 -2.36 -4.17
CA MET A 103 -7.93 -2.93 -3.30
C MET A 103 -6.95 -3.81 -4.06
N TRP A 104 -6.34 -3.31 -5.14
CA TRP A 104 -5.27 -4.03 -5.83
C TRP A 104 -4.03 -4.12 -4.94
N CYS A 105 -3.55 -5.34 -4.71
CA CYS A 105 -2.39 -5.60 -3.87
C CYS A 105 -1.22 -6.06 -4.73
N PHE A 106 -0.05 -5.49 -4.48
CA PHE A 106 1.21 -5.91 -5.05
C PHE A 106 2.21 -6.23 -3.94
N TYR A 107 2.91 -7.35 -4.11
CA TYR A 107 4.01 -7.79 -3.27
C TYR A 107 5.33 -7.35 -3.90
N LEU A 108 6.10 -6.54 -3.20
CA LEU A 108 7.39 -6.06 -3.64
C LEU A 108 8.50 -6.74 -2.86
N GLU A 109 9.54 -7.21 -3.54
CA GLU A 109 10.75 -7.74 -2.93
C GLU A 109 12.00 -7.17 -3.61
N VAL A 110 12.98 -6.73 -2.81
CA VAL A 110 14.32 -6.34 -3.30
C VAL A 110 15.11 -7.59 -3.66
N ILE A 111 15.18 -7.91 -4.95
CA ILE A 111 15.89 -9.11 -5.43
C ILE A 111 17.40 -8.86 -5.63
N ASP A 112 17.80 -7.61 -5.88
CA ASP A 112 19.21 -7.23 -5.97
C ASP A 112 19.44 -5.72 -5.75
N ILE A 113 20.67 -5.36 -5.33
CA ILE A 113 21.12 -3.97 -5.22
C ILE A 113 22.52 -3.88 -5.86
N GLN A 114 22.65 -3.05 -6.87
CA GLN A 114 23.88 -2.96 -7.68
C GLN A 114 24.28 -1.51 -7.96
N PRO A 115 25.56 -1.23 -8.27
CA PRO A 115 25.96 0.09 -8.75
C PRO A 115 25.32 0.39 -10.11
N GLU A 116 25.15 1.69 -10.39
CA GLU A 116 24.65 2.16 -11.68
C GLU A 116 25.58 1.72 -12.82
N GLN A 117 24.98 1.19 -13.89
CA GLN A 117 25.71 0.70 -15.05
C GLN A 117 25.75 1.76 -16.15
N LYS A 118 26.93 2.00 -16.73
CA LYS A 118 27.09 2.98 -17.81
C LYS A 118 26.30 2.57 -19.05
N GLY A 119 25.49 3.49 -19.56
CA GLY A 119 24.73 3.30 -20.81
C GLY A 119 23.38 2.62 -20.63
N ILE A 120 22.94 2.41 -19.38
CA ILE A 120 21.57 2.02 -19.04
C ILE A 120 20.83 3.25 -18.54
N GLU A 121 19.59 3.42 -18.99
CA GLU A 121 18.67 4.43 -18.47
C GLU A 121 17.74 3.79 -17.45
N TYR A 122 17.48 4.52 -16.37
CA TYR A 122 16.60 4.12 -15.28
C TYR A 122 15.46 5.13 -15.15
N PRO A 123 14.25 4.72 -14.74
CA PRO A 123 13.85 3.34 -14.43
C PRO A 123 13.67 2.48 -15.69
N GLN A 124 13.80 1.16 -15.55
CA GLN A 124 13.55 0.22 -16.65
C GLN A 124 12.81 -1.05 -16.21
N LEU A 125 12.00 -1.60 -17.13
CA LEU A 125 11.39 -2.92 -16.99
C LEU A 125 12.35 -3.99 -17.54
N VAL A 126 12.79 -4.90 -16.67
CA VAL A 126 13.79 -5.93 -16.99
C VAL A 126 13.15 -7.26 -17.34
N LEU A 127 12.03 -7.60 -16.70
CA LEU A 127 11.31 -8.85 -16.93
C LEU A 127 9.81 -8.61 -16.80
N GLU A 128 9.05 -9.20 -17.72
CA GLU A 128 7.60 -9.23 -17.72
C GLU A 128 7.11 -10.67 -17.81
N VAL A 129 6.29 -11.08 -16.84
CA VAL A 129 5.65 -12.40 -16.78
C VAL A 129 4.17 -12.24 -16.51
N GLY A 130 3.36 -12.94 -17.29
CA GLY A 130 1.90 -12.88 -17.20
C GLY A 130 1.30 -11.61 -17.80
N GLU A 131 0.06 -11.72 -18.24
CA GLU A 131 -0.74 -10.60 -18.70
C GLU A 131 -1.46 -9.97 -17.51
N ALA A 132 -1.22 -8.67 -17.27
CA ALA A 132 -1.93 -7.94 -16.24
C ALA A 132 -3.42 -7.83 -16.60
N PRO A 133 -4.35 -8.07 -15.66
CA PRO A 133 -5.76 -7.80 -15.90
C PRO A 133 -5.98 -6.31 -16.16
N HIS A 134 -7.12 -5.95 -16.75
CA HIS A 134 -7.46 -4.56 -16.87
C HIS A 134 -7.76 -3.99 -15.47
N GLN A 135 -7.35 -2.75 -15.22
CA GLN A 135 -7.43 -2.10 -13.90
C GLN A 135 -8.84 -2.16 -13.28
N MET A 136 -9.89 -2.19 -14.10
CA MET A 136 -11.30 -2.21 -13.68
C MET A 136 -11.94 -3.61 -13.65
N ASP A 137 -11.18 -4.68 -13.85
CA ASP A 137 -11.72 -6.05 -13.93
C ASP A 137 -11.98 -6.68 -12.55
N LYS A 138 -11.53 -6.05 -11.47
CA LYS A 138 -11.72 -6.53 -10.11
C LYS A 138 -13.06 -6.03 -9.56
N GLU A 139 -13.77 -6.89 -8.86
CA GLU A 139 -14.99 -6.51 -8.15
C GLU A 139 -14.62 -5.62 -6.95
N PRO A 140 -15.39 -4.55 -6.69
CA PRO A 140 -15.13 -3.67 -5.56
C PRO A 140 -15.34 -4.40 -4.24
N VAL A 141 -14.58 -4.00 -3.23
CA VAL A 141 -14.74 -4.55 -1.88
C VAL A 141 -16.04 -4.03 -1.28
N ASP A 142 -16.87 -4.94 -0.76
CA ASP A 142 -18.09 -4.56 -0.06
C ASP A 142 -17.75 -4.09 1.36
N PHE A 143 -17.83 -2.77 1.58
CA PHE A 143 -17.63 -2.16 2.89
C PHE A 143 -18.92 -2.09 3.72
N SER A 144 -20.02 -2.68 3.24
CA SER A 144 -21.34 -2.63 3.90
C SER A 144 -21.51 -3.64 5.04
N GLY A 145 -20.43 -4.16 5.64
CA GLY A 145 -20.44 -4.73 6.99
C GLY A 145 -21.40 -5.90 7.26
N ASP A 146 -21.91 -6.58 6.23
CA ASP A 146 -22.66 -7.82 6.38
C ASP A 146 -21.72 -9.00 6.09
N ASP A 147 -20.80 -9.26 7.01
CA ASP A 147 -19.97 -10.47 7.02
C ASP A 147 -20.87 -11.68 7.30
N SER A 148 -21.56 -12.13 6.27
CA SER A 148 -22.17 -13.45 6.22
C SER A 148 -21.45 -14.27 5.16
N ASP A 149 -20.23 -14.71 5.48
CA ASP A 149 -19.80 -16.05 5.08
C ASP A 149 -18.68 -16.61 5.98
N GLU A 150 -18.92 -17.86 6.32
CA GLU A 150 -18.29 -18.76 7.27
C GLU A 150 -16.93 -19.29 6.77
N ASP A 151 -15.80 -18.76 7.26
CA ASP A 151 -14.56 -19.54 7.49
C ASP A 151 -13.56 -18.79 8.41
N GLY A 152 -13.21 -19.42 9.54
CA GLY A 152 -11.83 -19.34 10.02
C GLY A 152 -11.36 -18.19 10.94
N GLY A 153 -12.14 -17.82 11.97
CA GLY A 153 -11.65 -17.41 13.30
C GLY A 153 -10.58 -16.31 13.45
N ASP A 154 -11.00 -15.14 13.91
CA ASP A 154 -10.41 -14.48 15.08
C ASP A 154 -11.45 -13.56 15.74
N SER A 155 -11.69 -13.75 17.04
CA SER A 155 -12.61 -12.93 17.83
C SER A 155 -12.02 -11.54 18.06
N TYR A 156 -12.57 -10.53 17.40
CA TYR A 156 -12.51 -9.16 17.91
C TYR A 156 -13.70 -8.95 18.84
N GLU A 157 -13.50 -9.24 20.12
CA GLU A 157 -14.39 -8.79 21.18
C GLU A 157 -14.10 -7.31 21.44
N ASP A 158 -14.66 -6.42 20.62
CA ASP A 158 -14.82 -5.02 20.99
C ASP A 158 -16.28 -4.80 21.39
N GLY A 159 -16.51 -4.83 22.70
CA GLY A 159 -17.82 -4.67 23.31
C GLY A 159 -18.35 -3.25 23.15
N TYR A 160 -18.86 -2.90 21.98
CA TYR A 160 -19.76 -1.77 21.82
C TYR A 160 -21.16 -2.20 22.26
N ASN A 161 -21.50 -1.90 23.52
CA ASN A 161 -22.85 -2.01 24.05
C ASN A 161 -23.60 -0.68 23.82
N PRO A 162 -24.58 -0.58 22.90
CA PRO A 162 -25.32 0.65 22.64
C PRO A 162 -26.28 1.05 23.77
N GLU A 163 -26.49 0.16 24.75
CA GLU A 163 -27.43 0.37 25.87
C GLU A 163 -26.85 1.24 27.00
N ASP A 164 -25.55 1.58 26.98
CA ASP A 164 -24.90 2.35 28.08
C ASP A 164 -25.23 3.86 28.08
N TYR A 165 -26.10 4.31 27.16
CA TYR A 165 -26.59 5.69 27.09
C TYR A 165 -27.94 5.90 27.80
N SER A 166 -28.57 4.87 28.38
CA SER A 166 -29.86 5.02 29.06
C SER A 166 -29.78 5.62 30.47
N ASP A 167 -28.59 5.65 31.07
CA ASP A 167 -28.41 6.02 32.49
C ASP A 167 -27.76 7.40 32.69
N LEU A 168 -27.65 8.22 31.63
CA LEU A 168 -27.32 9.63 31.77
C LEU A 168 -28.57 10.41 32.19
N ASP A 169 -28.88 10.36 33.49
CA ASP A 169 -29.87 11.23 34.15
C ASP A 169 -29.46 12.71 33.93
N PHE A 170 -30.09 13.33 32.94
CA PHE A 170 -29.99 14.76 32.67
C PHE A 170 -30.96 15.51 33.59
N ASP A 171 -30.66 15.55 34.89
CA ASP A 171 -31.41 16.39 35.84
C ASP A 171 -30.53 16.78 37.04
N GLU A 172 -29.78 17.88 36.90
CA GLU A 172 -29.71 18.99 37.88
C GLU A 172 -28.54 19.91 37.52
N TYR A 173 -28.84 21.01 36.81
CA TYR A 173 -28.15 22.27 37.07
C TYR A 173 -29.11 23.42 36.82
N SER A 174 -29.96 23.68 37.82
CA SER A 174 -30.73 24.92 37.88
C SER A 174 -29.80 26.02 38.41
N PRO A 175 -29.50 27.08 37.65
CA PRO A 175 -28.71 28.18 38.17
C PRO A 175 -29.53 28.99 39.18
N ASN A 176 -28.97 29.17 40.38
CA ASN A 176 -29.36 30.25 41.30
C ASN A 176 -28.63 31.54 40.93
#